data_AF-A0A355A4C1-F1
#
_entry.id   AF-A0A355A4C1-F1
#
_cell.length_a   1.000
_cell.length_b   1.000
_cell.length_c   1.000
_cell.angle_alpha   90.00
_cell.angle_beta   90.00
_cell.angle_gamma   90.00
#
_symmetry.space_group_name_H-M   'P 1'
#
loop_
_entity.id
_entity.type
_entity.pdbx_description
1 polymer ?
#
loop_
_entity_poly.entity_id
_entity_poly.type
_entity_poly.pdbx_seq_one_letter_code
_entity_poly.pdbx_strand_id
1 'polypeptide(L)' 'DMSEYMERHTVSRLVGAPPGYVGFDEGGQLTEKIRRKPYSVILLDEVEKAHPEVFNILLQVLEDGRLTDAQG' A
#
# COMPACT_ATOMS: atom_id res chain seq x y z
N ASP A 1 -0.09 -5.48 -10.24
CA ASP A 1 1.27 -5.77 -10.69
C ASP A 1 2.24 -5.05 -9.77
N MET A 2 3.20 -5.77 -9.18
CA MET A 2 4.18 -5.19 -8.25
C MET A 2 5.39 -4.55 -8.93
N SER A 3 5.55 -4.72 -10.24
CA SER A 3 6.57 -4.02 -11.03
C SER A 3 6.38 -2.49 -11.04
N GLU A 4 5.16 -2.00 -10.82
CA GLU A 4 4.87 -0.56 -10.66
C GLU A 4 5.41 0.02 -9.34
N TYR A 5 5.80 -0.84 -8.39
CA TYR A 5 6.24 -0.48 -7.04
C TYR A 5 7.73 -0.73 -6.81
N MET A 6 8.54 -0.76 -7.88
CA MET A 6 9.99 -0.95 -7.83
C MET A 6 10.74 0.21 -7.16
N GLU A 7 10.19 1.42 -7.21
CA GLU A 7 10.84 2.63 -6.70
C GLU A 7 10.26 3.04 -5.36
N ARG A 8 11.12 3.54 -4.47
CA ARG A 8 10.72 3.91 -3.10
C ARG A 8 9.50 4.84 -3.03
N HIS A 9 9.46 5.85 -3.91
CA HIS A 9 8.39 6.85 -3.90
C HIS A 9 7.08 6.33 -4.49
N THR A 10 7.09 5.23 -5.24
CA THR A 10 5.86 4.62 -5.75
C THR A 10 5.20 3.73 -4.69
N VAL A 11 5.97 3.20 -3.73
CA VAL A 11 5.44 2.46 -2.56
C VAL A 11 4.42 3.28 -1.77
N SER A 12 4.67 4.58 -1.59
CA SER A 12 3.73 5.48 -0.90
C SER A 12 2.34 5.49 -1.55
N ARG A 13 2.20 5.18 -2.84
CA ARG A 13 0.87 5.12 -3.48
C ARG A 13 -0.01 4.01 -2.91
N LEU A 14 0.56 2.95 -2.33
CA LEU A 14 -0.23 1.86 -1.71
C LEU A 14 -1.00 2.35 -0.47
N VAL A 15 -0.35 3.18 0.35
CA VAL A 15 -0.87 3.65 1.65
C VAL A 15 -1.22 5.14 1.68
N GLY A 16 -0.94 5.87 0.60
CA GLY A 16 -1.17 7.31 0.47
C GLY A 16 0.13 8.10 0.58
N ALA A 17 0.15 9.26 -0.10
CA ALA A 17 1.26 10.19 0.04
C ALA A 17 1.28 10.74 1.48
N PRO A 18 2.45 11.05 2.06
CA PRO A 18 2.54 11.64 3.39
C PRO A 18 2.00 13.08 3.43
N PRO A 19 1.64 13.62 4.61
CA PRO A 19 1.17 15.00 4.76
C PRO A 19 2.12 16.01 4.09
N GLY A 20 1.56 16.91 3.28
CA GLY A 20 2.32 17.93 2.54
C GLY A 20 2.84 17.51 1.17
N TYR A 21 2.55 16.28 0.72
CA TYR A 21 2.85 15.81 -0.63
C TYR A 21 1.59 15.77 -1.50
N VAL A 22 1.76 15.91 -2.82
CA VAL A 22 0.67 15.76 -3.80
C VAL A 22 0.07 14.36 -3.67
N GLY A 23 -1.26 14.28 -3.59
CA GLY A 23 -2.00 13.02 -3.43
C GLY A 23 -2.24 12.59 -1.97
N PHE A 24 -1.92 13.43 -0.98
CA PHE A 24 -2.24 13.16 0.43
C PHE A 24 -3.74 12.91 0.66
N ASP A 25 -4.60 13.73 0.02
CA ASP A 25 -6.06 13.65 0.17
C ASP A 25 -6.70 12.48 -0.59
N GLU A 26 -5.95 11.79 -1.47
CA GLU A 26 -6.47 10.69 -2.29
C GLU A 26 -6.48 9.34 -1.56
N GLY A 27 -5.88 9.26 -0.37
CA GLY A 27 -5.71 8.02 0.38
C GLY A 27 -4.77 7.03 -0.31
N GLY A 28 -4.62 5.85 0.27
CA GLY A 28 -3.82 4.77 -0.31
C GLY A 28 -4.61 3.96 -1.32
N GLN A 29 -3.99 3.62 -2.46
CA GLN A 29 -4.64 2.78 -3.47
C GLN A 29 -5.07 1.41 -2.93
N LEU A 30 -4.30 0.84 -1.99
CA LEU A 30 -4.65 -0.43 -1.36
C LEU A 30 -5.67 -0.21 -0.24
N THR A 31 -5.42 0.76 0.64
CA THR A 31 -6.25 1.00 1.82
C THR A 31 -7.66 1.43 1.43
N GLU A 32 -7.83 2.29 0.43
CA GLU A 32 -9.14 2.71 -0.08
C GLU A 32 -9.94 1.56 -0.71
N LYS A 33 -9.26 0.69 -1.50
CA LYS A 33 -9.92 -0.48 -2.11
C LYS A 33 -10.44 -1.44 -1.05
N ILE A 34 -9.66 -1.70 0.00
CA ILE A 34 -10.06 -2.58 1.10
C ILE A 34 -11.13 -1.93 1.97
N ARG A 35 -11.05 -0.62 2.26
CA ARG A 35 -12.07 0.12 3.00
C ARG A 35 -13.45 0.03 2.32
N ARG A 36 -13.49 0.12 0.99
CA ARG A 36 -14.73 -0.02 0.20
C ARG A 36 -15.22 -1.45 0.05
N LYS A 37 -14.31 -2.44 0.00
CA LYS A 37 -14.63 -3.87 -0.13
C LYS A 37 -13.77 -4.72 0.82
N PRO A 38 -14.15 -4.81 2.11
CA PRO A 38 -13.31 -5.42 3.15
C PRO A 38 -13.13 -6.92 2.95
N TYR A 39 -14.14 -7.62 2.43
CA TYR A 39 -14.06 -9.03 2.09
C TYR A 39 -13.63 -9.20 0.63
N SER A 40 -12.33 -9.26 0.42
CA SER A 40 -11.73 -9.41 -0.91
C SER A 40 -10.44 -10.22 -0.84
N VAL A 41 -9.97 -10.65 -2.01
CA VAL A 41 -8.67 -11.31 -2.17
C VAL A 41 -7.72 -10.31 -2.80
N ILE A 42 -6.56 -10.12 -2.20
CA ILE A 42 -5.47 -9.31 -2.74
C ILE A 42 -4.51 -10.26 -3.47
N LEU A 43 -4.32 -10.04 -4.77
CA LEU A 43 -3.29 -10.71 -5.56
C LEU A 43 -2.08 -9.79 -5.70
N LEU A 44 -0.93 -10.29 -5.31
CA LEU A 44 0.37 -9.63 -5.47
C LEU A 44 1.12 -10.33 -6.60
N ASP A 45 0.95 -9.82 -7.81
CA ASP A 45 1.63 -10.35 -9.00
C ASP A 45 3.06 -9.79 -9.11
N GLU A 46 4.01 -10.61 -9.53
CA GLU A 46 5.44 -10.28 -9.61
C GLU A 46 6.03 -9.67 -8.32
N VAL A 47 5.65 -10.17 -7.15
CA VAL A 47 6.02 -9.57 -5.84
C VAL A 47 7.53 -9.48 -5.63
N GLU A 48 8.33 -10.34 -6.26
CA GLU A 48 9.80 -10.30 -6.23
C GLU A 48 10.39 -9.07 -6.91
N LYS A 49 9.61 -8.35 -7.73
CA LYS A 49 10.02 -7.08 -8.36
C LYS A 49 9.79 -5.88 -7.45
N ALA A 50 8.93 -6.00 -6.44
CA ALA A 50 8.57 -4.88 -5.57
C ALA A 50 9.78 -4.32 -4.82
N HIS A 51 9.75 -3.01 -4.52
CA HIS A 51 10.72 -2.42 -3.61
C HIS A 51 10.64 -3.08 -2.22
N PRO A 52 11.76 -3.31 -1.51
CA PRO A 52 11.76 -3.96 -0.19
C PRO A 52 10.82 -3.33 0.84
N GLU A 53 10.56 -2.03 0.79
CA GLU A 53 9.60 -1.36 1.69
C GLU A 53 8.15 -1.86 1.52
N VAL A 54 7.77 -2.44 0.37
CA VAL A 54 6.46 -3.09 0.20
C VAL A 54 6.32 -4.27 1.18
N PHE A 55 7.40 -5.01 1.43
CA PHE A 55 7.36 -6.13 2.36
C PHE A 55 7.12 -5.67 3.80
N ASN A 56 7.61 -4.50 4.20
CA ASN A 56 7.32 -3.97 5.54
C ASN A 56 5.82 -3.72 5.74
N ILE A 57 5.15 -3.19 4.71
CA ILE A 57 3.69 -3.01 4.70
C ILE A 57 2.98 -4.38 4.81
N LEU A 58 3.42 -5.36 4.02
CA LEU A 58 2.82 -6.70 4.04
C LEU A 58 3.04 -7.40 5.40
N LEU A 59 4.20 -7.24 6.02
CA LEU A 59 4.49 -7.80 7.34
C LEU A 59 3.52 -7.26 8.39
N GLN A 60 3.26 -5.95 8.40
CA GLN A 60 2.28 -5.36 9.32
C GLN A 60 0.88 -5.96 9.12
N VAL A 61 0.47 -6.19 7.87
CA VAL A 61 -0.82 -6.82 7.56
C VAL A 61 -0.86 -8.29 7.98
N LEU A 62 0.22 -9.03 7.76
CA LEU A 62 0.29 -10.47 8.07
C LEU A 62 0.41 -10.74 9.57
N GLU A 63 0.95 -9.79 10.34
CA GLU A 63 1.07 -9.87 11.79
C GLU A 63 -0.22 -9.41 12.47
N ASP A 64 -0.60 -8.14 12.31
CA ASP A 64 -1.69 -7.52 13.08
C ASP A 64 -3.05 -7.55 12.37
N GLY A 65 -3.09 -7.94 11.09
CA GLY A 65 -4.30 -7.81 10.26
C GLY A 65 -4.71 -6.35 10.04
N ARG A 66 -3.80 -5.40 10.28
CA ARG A 66 -4.05 -3.96 10.25
C ARG A 66 -3.06 -3.25 9.33
N LEU A 67 -3.56 -2.24 8.65
CA LEU A 67 -2.76 -1.33 7.84
C LEU A 67 -3.25 0.09 8.08
N THR A 68 -2.33 0.98 8.44
CA THR A 68 -2.62 2.41 8.62
C THR A 68 -2.20 3.14 7.35
N ASP A 69 -3.09 4.00 6.83
CA ASP A 69 -2.76 4.85 5.69
C ASP A 69 -2.09 6.14 6.16
N ALA A 70 -1.68 6.99 5.22
CA ALA A 70 -1.02 8.26 5.54
C ALA A 70 -1.90 9.26 6.33
N GLN A 71 -3.22 9.03 6.39
CA GLN A 71 -4.17 9.89 7.08
C GLN A 71 -4.46 9.43 8.53
N GLY A 72 -4.00 8.24 8.93
CA GLY A 72 -4.13 7.67 10.28
C GLY A 72 -5.18 6.58 10.38
#